data_AF-A0A6L4WW42-F1
#
_entry.id   AF-A0A6L4WW42-F1
#
_cell.length_a   1.000
_cell.length_b   1.000
_cell.length_c   1.000
_cell.angle_alpha   90.00
_cell.angle_beta   90.00
_cell.angle_gamma   90.00
#
_symmetry.space_group_name_H-M   'P 1'
#
loop_
_entity.id
_entity.type
_entity.pdbx_description
1 polymer ?
#
loop_
_entity_poly.entity_id
_entity_poly.type
_entity_poly.pdbx_seq_one_letter_code
_entity_poly.pdbx_strand_id
1 'polypeptide(L)'
;MQINVSPEVILSQLGYSKSDSSLQQAEKMISSTNNFDKFSKHIFSLNDHLKKMNAYVGLSNKTDYLKIKCDENDADEVLEGFHDEVSHWADKYNVKLQQLDKKPIYYILGTV
;
A
#
# COMPACT_ATOMS: atom_id res chain seq x y z
N MET A 1 10.33 11.51 18.31
CA MET A 1 10.03 10.07 18.22
C MET A 1 9.90 9.69 16.75
N GLN A 2 10.90 9.03 16.16
CA GLN A 2 10.73 8.37 14.87
C GLN A 2 9.89 7.12 15.14
N ILE A 3 8.59 7.16 14.81
CA ILE A 3 7.77 5.95 14.79
C ILE A 3 8.33 5.06 13.68
N ASN A 4 9.11 4.04 14.04
CA ASN A 4 9.45 2.95 13.12
C ASN A 4 8.18 2.12 12.97
N VAL A 5 7.73 1.96 11.73
CA VAL A 5 6.52 1.19 11.42
C VAL A 5 6.90 -0.29 11.42
N SER A 6 6.58 -1.00 12.50
CA SER A 6 6.88 -2.43 12.63
C SER A 6 5.92 -3.29 11.79
N PRO A 7 6.27 -4.55 11.47
CA PRO A 7 5.36 -5.50 10.82
C PRO A 7 4.02 -5.61 11.55
N GLU A 8 4.03 -5.64 12.88
CA GLU A 8 2.82 -5.74 13.71
C GLU A 8 1.90 -4.52 13.57
N VAL A 9 2.50 -3.32 13.44
CA VAL A 9 1.77 -2.07 13.21
C VAL A 9 1.13 -2.10 11.82
N ILE A 10 1.87 -2.54 10.80
CA ILE A 10 1.32 -2.72 9.44
C ILE A 10 0.11 -3.65 9.48
N LEU A 11 0.26 -4.85 10.07
CA LEU A 11 -0.83 -5.81 10.13
C LEU A 11 -2.05 -5.24 10.86
N SER A 12 -1.84 -4.59 12.01
CA SER A 12 -2.92 -4.03 12.80
C SER A 12 -3.66 -2.91 12.08
N GLN A 13 -2.94 -2.00 11.41
CA GLN A 13 -3.54 -0.84 10.74
C GLN A 13 -4.20 -1.21 9.41
N LEU A 14 -3.70 -2.24 8.73
CA LEU A 14 -4.30 -2.77 7.52
C LEU A 14 -5.39 -3.85 7.78
N GLY A 15 -5.64 -4.21 9.05
CA GLY A 15 -6.72 -5.12 9.44
C GLY A 15 -6.41 -6.61 9.30
N TYR A 16 -5.13 -6.99 9.27
CA TYR A 16 -4.69 -8.39 9.22
C TYR A 16 -4.53 -9.00 10.61
N SER A 17 -4.73 -10.32 10.70
CA SER A 17 -4.40 -11.09 11.91
C SER A 17 -2.89 -11.17 12.11
N LYS A 18 -2.47 -11.07 13.37
CA LYS A 18 -1.05 -11.18 13.79
C LYS A 18 -0.63 -12.64 13.94
N SER A 19 -0.71 -13.41 12.87
CA SER A 19 -0.12 -14.76 12.81
C SER A 19 1.35 -14.68 12.39
N ASP A 20 2.13 -15.71 12.70
CA ASP A 20 3.54 -15.80 12.30
C ASP A 20 3.73 -15.66 10.79
N SER A 21 2.81 -16.25 10.00
CA SER A 21 2.81 -16.13 8.54
C SER A 21 2.63 -14.68 8.06
N SER A 22 1.66 -13.96 8.62
CA SER A 22 1.39 -12.56 8.28
C SER A 22 2.54 -11.65 8.73
N LEU A 23 3.14 -11.94 9.89
CA LEU A 23 4.30 -11.20 10.40
C LEU A 23 5.50 -11.35 9.49
N GLN A 24 5.85 -12.59 9.10
CA GLN A 24 6.94 -12.84 8.15
C GLN A 24 6.67 -12.19 6.78
N GLN A 25 5.43 -12.20 6.31
CA GLN A 25 5.07 -11.55 5.06
C GLN A 25 5.24 -10.02 5.14
N ALA A 26 4.76 -9.40 6.23
CA ALA A 26 4.93 -7.96 6.45
C ALA A 26 6.42 -7.59 6.61
N GLU A 27 7.20 -8.38 7.34
CA GLU A 27 8.65 -8.18 7.50
C GLU A 27 9.40 -8.24 6.15
N LYS A 28 9.08 -9.25 5.32
CA LYS A 28 9.62 -9.35 3.96
C LYS A 28 9.25 -8.14 3.11
N MET A 29 8.02 -7.66 3.22
CA MET A 29 7.57 -6.48 2.46
C MET A 29 8.31 -5.22 2.88
N ILE A 30 8.45 -4.98 4.17
CA ILE A 30 9.21 -3.84 4.69
C ILE A 30 10.66 -3.91 4.21
N SER A 31 11.28 -5.09 4.30
CA SER A 31 12.69 -5.29 3.93
C SER A 31 12.94 -5.19 2.42
N SER A 32 11.99 -5.61 1.59
CA SER A 32 12.10 -5.56 0.13
C SER A 32 11.80 -4.17 -0.43
N THR A 33 11.07 -3.34 0.31
CA THR A 33 10.63 -2.02 -0.14
C THR A 33 11.70 -0.96 0.18
N ASN A 34 12.23 -0.32 -0.86
CA ASN A 34 13.34 0.63 -0.69
C ASN A 34 12.92 1.86 0.14
N ASN A 35 13.73 2.26 1.13
CA ASN A 35 13.48 3.44 1.98
C ASN A 35 12.07 3.45 2.62
N PHE A 36 11.54 2.30 3.01
CA PHE A 36 10.19 2.15 3.56
C PHE A 36 9.86 3.16 4.66
N ASP A 37 10.79 3.39 5.59
CA ASP A 37 10.60 4.30 6.73
C ASP A 37 10.28 5.75 6.37
N LYS A 38 10.64 6.20 5.16
CA LYS A 38 10.39 7.58 4.72
C LYS A 38 8.90 7.87 4.51
N PHE A 39 8.14 6.87 4.10
CA PHE A 39 6.73 7.03 3.72
C PHE A 39 5.77 6.10 4.48
N SER A 40 6.28 5.12 5.23
CA SER A 40 5.50 4.08 5.90
C SER A 40 4.32 4.60 6.74
N LYS A 41 4.50 5.73 7.43
CA LYS A 41 3.44 6.36 8.24
C LYS A 41 2.27 6.88 7.39
N HIS A 42 2.57 7.30 6.16
CA HIS A 42 1.58 7.86 5.24
C HIS A 42 0.80 6.78 4.50
N ILE A 43 1.22 5.51 4.60
CA ILE A 43 0.47 4.35 4.06
C ILE A 43 -0.88 4.21 4.77
N PHE A 44 -0.93 4.42 6.09
CA PHE A 44 -2.17 4.29 6.86
C PHE A 44 -3.19 5.35 6.49
N SER A 45 -2.73 6.60 6.36
CA SER A 45 -3.56 7.70 5.89
C SER A 45 -4.07 7.48 4.47
N LEU A 46 -3.24 6.94 3.58
CA LEU A 46 -3.66 6.53 2.25
C LEU A 46 -4.74 5.44 2.32
N ASN A 47 -4.48 4.36 3.07
CA ASN A 47 -5.42 3.25 3.20
C ASN A 47 -6.80 3.72 3.69
N ASP A 48 -6.85 4.59 4.69
CA ASP A 48 -8.11 5.12 5.21
C ASP A 48 -8.82 6.06 4.24
N HIS A 49 -8.07 6.80 3.42
CA HIS A 49 -8.64 7.58 2.33
C HIS A 49 -9.27 6.66 1.28
N LEU A 50 -8.50 5.68 0.80
CA LEU A 50 -8.89 4.76 -0.27
C LEU A 50 -10.10 3.91 0.06
N LYS A 51 -10.32 3.56 1.34
CA LYS A 51 -11.50 2.78 1.78
C LYS A 51 -12.83 3.42 1.38
N LYS A 52 -12.89 4.75 1.22
CA LYS A 52 -14.09 5.48 0.78
C LYS A 52 -14.45 5.20 -0.68
N MET A 53 -13.51 4.65 -1.44
CA MET A 53 -13.56 4.40 -2.88
C MET A 53 -13.43 2.90 -3.18
N ASN A 54 -13.85 2.04 -2.24
CA ASN A 54 -13.69 0.59 -2.32
C ASN A 54 -12.24 0.11 -2.58
N ALA A 55 -11.26 0.95 -2.25
CA ALA A 55 -9.85 0.68 -2.45
C ALA A 55 -9.12 0.51 -1.10
N TYR A 56 -7.99 -0.17 -1.11
CA TYR A 56 -7.21 -0.42 0.10
C TYR A 56 -5.73 -0.70 -0.20
N VAL A 57 -4.90 -0.52 0.82
CA VAL A 57 -3.53 -1.02 0.85
C VAL A 57 -3.53 -2.37 1.55
N GLY A 58 -2.84 -3.36 0.97
CA GLY A 58 -2.76 -4.70 1.54
C GLY A 58 -1.49 -5.45 1.18
N LEU A 59 -1.34 -6.63 1.78
CA LEU A 59 -0.25 -7.55 1.51
C LEU A 59 -0.47 -8.22 0.13
N SER A 60 0.59 -8.33 -0.67
CA SER A 60 0.59 -9.12 -1.91
C SER A 60 0.90 -10.59 -1.64
N ASN A 61 0.15 -11.49 -2.29
CA ASN A 61 0.39 -12.93 -2.25
C ASN A 61 1.30 -13.40 -3.39
N LYS A 62 1.63 -12.52 -4.34
CA LYS A 62 2.42 -12.84 -5.53
C LYS A 62 3.82 -12.22 -5.51
N THR A 63 4.01 -11.19 -4.70
CA THR A 63 5.22 -10.37 -4.65
C THR A 63 5.53 -10.02 -3.20
N ASP A 64 6.79 -9.70 -2.93
CA ASP A 64 7.24 -9.22 -1.62
C ASP A 64 7.04 -7.71 -1.46
N TYR A 65 6.00 -7.14 -2.08
CA TYR A 65 5.68 -5.71 -1.99
C TYR A 65 4.25 -5.50 -1.50
N LEU A 66 4.03 -4.39 -0.79
CA LEU A 66 2.66 -3.92 -0.52
C LEU A 66 1.97 -3.59 -1.84
N LYS A 67 0.66 -3.87 -1.90
CA LYS A 67 -0.18 -3.53 -3.05
C LYS A 67 -1.27 -2.54 -2.64
N ILE A 68 -1.56 -1.61 -3.52
CA ILE A 68 -2.74 -0.75 -3.49
C ILE A 68 -3.70 -1.35 -4.51
N LYS A 69 -4.94 -1.64 -4.12
CA LYS A 69 -5.95 -2.25 -5.01
C LYS A 69 -7.28 -1.51 -4.88
N CYS A 70 -7.93 -1.25 -6.00
CA CYS A 70 -9.34 -0.89 -6.11
C CYS A 70 -10.12 -2.01 -6.82
N ASP A 71 -11.45 -2.04 -6.70
CA ASP A 71 -12.29 -3.00 -7.41
C ASP A 71 -12.44 -2.57 -8.88
N GLU A 72 -12.16 -3.49 -9.82
CA GLU A 72 -12.25 -3.19 -11.25
C GLU A 72 -13.70 -3.09 -11.75
N ASN A 73 -14.68 -3.44 -10.92
CA ASN A 73 -16.10 -3.32 -11.22
C ASN A 73 -16.72 -2.00 -10.73
N ASP A 74 -15.95 -1.12 -10.09
CA ASP A 74 -16.42 0.20 -9.70
C ASP A 74 -16.66 1.09 -10.93
N ALA A 75 -17.41 2.17 -10.74
CA ALA A 75 -17.66 3.14 -11.82
C ALA A 75 -16.34 3.78 -12.31
N ASP A 76 -16.29 4.14 -13.60
CA ASP A 76 -15.11 4.77 -14.20
C ASP A 76 -14.65 6.02 -13.43
N GLU A 77 -15.58 6.83 -12.91
CA GLU A 77 -15.28 8.00 -12.07
C GLU A 77 -14.54 7.63 -10.77
N VAL A 78 -14.87 6.49 -10.17
CA VAL A 78 -14.22 5.99 -8.94
C VAL A 78 -12.82 5.48 -9.27
N LEU A 79 -12.67 4.78 -10.39
CA LEU A 79 -11.38 4.29 -10.87
C LEU A 79 -10.43 5.44 -11.22
N GLU A 80 -10.93 6.46 -11.94
CA GLU A 80 -10.15 7.65 -12.28
C GLU A 80 -9.69 8.38 -11.01
N GLY A 81 -10.62 8.66 -10.08
CA GLY A 81 -10.26 9.25 -8.80
C GLY A 81 -9.26 8.40 -8.01
N PHE A 82 -9.35 7.07 -8.09
CA PHE A 82 -8.42 6.16 -7.42
C PHE A 82 -7.01 6.32 -7.99
N HIS A 83 -6.89 6.33 -9.33
CA HIS A 83 -5.63 6.54 -10.02
C HIS A 83 -5.01 7.90 -9.66
N ASP A 84 -5.83 8.95 -9.61
CA ASP A 84 -5.40 10.29 -9.23
C ASP A 84 -4.91 10.38 -7.78
N GLU A 85 -5.66 9.84 -6.81
CA GLU A 85 -5.26 9.82 -5.40
C GLU A 85 -3.97 9.01 -5.18
N VAL A 86 -3.85 7.86 -5.84
CA VAL A 86 -2.65 7.02 -5.76
C VAL A 86 -1.44 7.72 -6.39
N SER A 87 -1.60 8.36 -7.54
CA SER A 87 -0.54 9.12 -8.19
C SER A 87 -0.14 10.32 -7.36
N HIS A 88 -1.11 11.10 -6.87
CA HIS A 88 -0.86 12.28 -6.04
C HIS A 88 -0.12 11.92 -4.75
N TRP A 89 -0.51 10.84 -4.08
CA TRP A 89 0.20 10.33 -2.91
C TRP A 89 1.62 9.91 -3.26
N ALA A 90 1.81 9.19 -4.37
CA ALA A 90 3.11 8.72 -4.82
C ALA A 90 4.06 9.89 -5.09
N ASP A 91 3.59 10.90 -5.83
CA ASP A 91 4.37 12.09 -6.15
C ASP A 91 4.71 12.90 -4.89
N LYS A 92 3.73 13.06 -3.98
CA LYS A 92 3.91 13.80 -2.73
C LYS A 92 4.98 13.22 -1.81
N TYR A 93 5.09 11.89 -1.75
CA TYR A 93 6.05 11.19 -0.89
C TYR A 93 7.24 10.59 -1.66
N ASN A 94 7.37 10.91 -2.95
CA ASN A 94 8.39 10.39 -3.86
C ASN A 94 8.45 8.85 -3.89
N VAL A 95 7.29 8.21 -3.85
CA VAL A 95 7.14 6.75 -3.83
C VAL A 95 7.02 6.23 -5.25
N LYS A 96 7.87 5.26 -5.58
CA LYS A 96 7.82 4.53 -6.84
C LYS A 96 6.76 3.44 -6.77
N LEU A 97 5.82 3.51 -7.71
CA LEU A 97 4.76 2.53 -7.89
C LEU A 97 4.95 1.73 -9.19
N GLN A 98 4.47 0.48 -9.20
CA GLN A 98 4.38 -0.35 -10.41
C GLN A 98 2.96 -0.85 -10.59
N GLN A 99 2.30 -0.44 -11.68
CA GLN A 99 0.97 -0.94 -12.03
C GLN A 99 1.03 -2.39 -12.54
N LEU A 100 0.05 -3.21 -12.15
CA LEU A 100 -0.09 -4.59 -12.62
C LEU A 100 -1.02 -4.65 -13.84
N ASP A 101 -0.49 -5.02 -15.02
CA ASP A 101 -1.26 -5.41 -16.21
C ASP A 101 -2.49 -4.52 -16.54
N LYS A 102 -2.35 -3.20 -16.39
CA LYS A 102 -3.43 -2.20 -16.57
C LYS A 102 -4.63 -2.34 -15.63
N LYS A 103 -4.54 -3.19 -14.61
CA LYS A 103 -5.52 -3.27 -13.53
C LYS A 103 -5.37 -2.08 -12.58
N PRO A 104 -6.40 -1.75 -11.80
CA PRO A 104 -6.31 -0.76 -10.72
C PRO A 104 -5.59 -1.35 -9.50
N ILE A 105 -4.38 -1.86 -9.74
CA ILE A 105 -3.51 -2.51 -8.75
C ILE A 105 -2.10 -1.97 -8.94
N TYR A 106 -1.52 -1.43 -7.87
CA TYR A 106 -0.18 -0.86 -7.83
C TYR A 106 0.67 -1.54 -6.76
N TYR A 107 1.89 -1.92 -7.08
CA TYR A 107 2.88 -2.36 -6.10
C TYR A 107 3.73 -1.18 -5.65
N ILE A 108 3.95 -1.07 -4.35
CA ILE A 108 4.79 -0.05 -3.73
C ILE A 108 6.23 -0.56 -3.71
N LEU A 109 7.11 0.02 -4.54
CA LEU A 109 8.50 -0.44 -4.68
C LEU A 109 9.48 0.26 -3.73
N GLY A 110 9.09 1.41 -3.18
CA GLY A 110 9.90 2.22 -2.27
C GLY A 110 10.02 3.67 -2.73
N THR A 111 10.95 4.44 -2.18
CA THR A 111 11.20 5.81 -2.67
C THR A 111 12.36 5.88 -3.65
N VAL A 112 12.30 6.87 -4.53
CA VAL A 112 13.44 7.30 -5.37
C VAL A 112 14.41 8.15 -4.55
#